data_AF-A0A8S3RTF0-F1
#
_entry.id   AF-A0A8S3RTF0-F1
#
_cell.length_a   1.000
_cell.length_b   1.000
_cell.length_c   1.000
_cell.angle_alpha   90.00
_cell.angle_beta   90.00
_cell.angle_gamma   90.00
#
_symmetry.space_group_name_H-M   'P 1'
#
loop_
_entity.id
_entity.type
_entity.pdbx_description
1 polymer ?
#
loop_
_entity_poly.entity_id
_entity_poly.type
_entity_poly.pdbx_seq_one_letter_code
_entity_poly.pdbx_strand_id
1 'polypeptide(L)'
;MPHKALIACVILGVFITLSAAQCERKRIIHTIRYRDCHPKRLLSFGCMGTCTSYTRPSSTNSGELDQYCQCCQDAEKRFARVRILCPDTSGERMFKVYVVTLAVPQECSCRPCSLLPNHIIPSEPDFLQKKKRSFLKLVGVNSADTNSITVGPTTNATY
;
A
#
# COMPACT_ATOMS: atom_id res chain seq x y z
N MET A 1 -18.50 -4.91 49.00
CA MET A 1 -17.33 -5.18 48.14
C MET A 1 -17.61 -5.48 46.65
N PRO A 2 -18.80 -5.91 46.18
CA PRO A 2 -19.00 -6.26 44.76
C PRO A 2 -19.13 -5.06 43.81
N HIS A 3 -19.55 -3.90 44.34
CA HIS A 3 -19.78 -2.69 43.53
C HIS A 3 -18.48 -2.08 42.96
N LYS A 4 -17.36 -2.22 43.70
CA LYS A 4 -16.04 -1.75 43.24
C LYS A 4 -15.50 -2.63 42.10
N ALA A 5 -15.74 -3.93 42.17
CA ALA A 5 -15.37 -4.87 41.11
C ALA A 5 -16.23 -4.67 39.85
N LEU A 6 -17.53 -4.39 40.02
CA LEU A 6 -18.43 -4.08 38.90
C LEU A 6 -18.01 -2.80 38.17
N ILE A 7 -17.71 -1.72 38.91
CA ILE A 7 -17.22 -0.47 38.32
C ILE A 7 -15.89 -0.69 37.59
N ALA A 8 -14.96 -1.45 38.17
CA ALA A 8 -13.69 -1.76 37.53
C ALA A 8 -13.87 -2.55 36.22
N CYS A 9 -14.77 -3.53 36.17
CA CYS A 9 -15.09 -4.27 34.95
C CYS A 9 -15.74 -3.40 33.87
N VAL A 10 -16.65 -2.49 34.25
CA VAL A 10 -17.28 -1.56 33.30
C VAL A 10 -16.25 -0.60 32.72
N ILE A 11 -15.35 -0.05 33.54
CA ILE A 11 -14.29 0.85 33.08
C ILE A 11 -13.33 0.11 32.14
N LEU A 12 -12.84 -1.07 32.52
CA LEU A 12 -11.99 -1.90 31.65
C LEU A 12 -12.69 -2.28 30.34
N GLY A 13 -13.98 -2.65 30.40
CA GLY A 13 -14.77 -2.99 29.21
C GLY A 13 -14.92 -1.80 28.25
N VAL A 14 -15.19 -0.61 28.77
CA VAL A 14 -15.30 0.62 27.96
C VAL A 14 -13.96 0.96 27.28
N PHE A 15 -12.83 0.85 28.01
CA PHE A 15 -11.51 1.10 27.42
C PHE A 15 -11.14 0.13 26.30
N ILE A 16 -11.63 -1.12 26.33
CA ILE A 16 -11.33 -2.13 25.31
C ILE A 16 -12.10 -1.86 24.00
N THR A 17 -13.24 -1.15 24.03
CA THR A 17 -14.13 -1.01 22.86
C THR A 17 -13.77 0.10 21.86
N LEU A 18 -12.73 0.90 22.10
CA LEU A 18 -12.43 2.06 21.25
C LEU A 18 -11.42 1.74 20.13
N SER A 19 -11.83 0.96 19.12
CA SER A 19 -11.06 0.79 17.87
C SER A 19 -11.36 1.94 16.90
N ALA A 20 -10.77 3.11 17.15
CA ALA A 20 -10.85 4.24 16.22
C ALA A 20 -9.95 4.02 15.00
N ALA A 21 -10.37 4.49 13.82
CA ALA A 21 -9.49 4.63 12.66
C ALA A 21 -8.34 5.58 13.01
N GLN A 22 -7.11 5.18 12.67
CA GLN A 22 -5.90 5.93 12.98
C GLN A 22 -5.08 6.05 11.70
N CYS A 23 -4.88 7.26 11.18
CA CYS A 23 -4.02 7.50 10.03
C CYS A 23 -3.06 8.64 10.36
N GLU A 24 -1.76 8.34 10.36
CA GLU A 24 -0.74 9.27 10.84
C GLU A 24 0.41 9.44 9.85
N ARG A 25 1.00 10.64 9.89
CA ARG A 25 2.23 10.95 9.17
C ARG A 25 3.45 10.50 9.96
N LYS A 26 4.13 9.46 9.48
CA LYS A 26 5.30 8.86 10.16
C LYS A 26 6.59 9.16 9.43
N ARG A 27 7.69 9.25 10.17
CA ARG A 27 9.03 9.32 9.58
C ARG A 27 9.41 7.95 9.02
N ILE A 28 9.89 7.94 7.79
CA ILE A 28 10.34 6.72 7.12
C ILE A 28 11.69 6.97 6.45
N ILE A 29 12.51 5.92 6.37
CA ILE A 29 13.72 5.93 5.56
C ILE A 29 13.37 5.22 4.26
N HIS A 30 13.48 5.93 3.13
CA HIS A 30 13.34 5.32 1.82
C HIS A 30 14.62 5.51 1.02
N THR A 31 14.88 4.59 0.09
CA THR A 31 16.06 4.64 -0.77
C THR A 31 15.65 5.10 -2.15
N ILE A 32 16.19 6.25 -2.57
CA ILE A 32 15.97 6.77 -3.92
C ILE A 32 16.95 6.07 -4.85
N ARG A 33 16.41 5.44 -5.90
CA ARG A 33 17.17 4.91 -7.03
C ARG A 33 16.82 5.71 -8.26
N TYR A 34 17.82 6.24 -8.94
CA TYR A 34 17.65 7.05 -10.13
C TYR A 34 18.71 6.66 -11.16
N ARG A 35 18.30 6.11 -12.30
CA ARG A 35 19.21 5.61 -13.35
C ARG A 35 20.31 4.71 -12.73
N ASP A 36 21.55 4.85 -13.20
CA ASP A 36 22.74 4.17 -12.69
C ASP A 36 23.47 4.96 -11.60
N CYS A 37 22.78 5.88 -10.93
CA CYS A 37 23.35 6.67 -9.85
C CYS A 37 23.44 5.86 -8.55
N HIS A 38 24.36 6.26 -7.66
CA HIS A 38 24.47 5.63 -6.35
C HIS A 38 23.17 5.81 -5.54
N PRO A 39 22.58 4.72 -5.00
CA PRO A 39 21.35 4.79 -4.22
C PRO A 39 21.52 5.71 -3.01
N LYS A 40 20.57 6.62 -2.81
CA LYS A 40 20.60 7.57 -1.68
C LYS A 40 19.51 7.25 -0.69
N ARG A 41 19.88 6.94 0.56
CA ARG A 41 18.92 6.84 1.68
C ARG A 41 18.47 8.24 2.08
N LEU A 42 17.17 8.45 2.11
CA LEU A 42 16.54 9.71 2.51
C LEU A 42 15.60 9.48 3.69
N LEU A 43 15.80 10.23 4.77
CA LEU A 43 14.82 10.37 5.84
C LEU A 43 13.72 11.32 5.37
N SER A 44 12.50 10.82 5.29
CA SER A 44 11.32 11.53 4.81
C SER A 44 10.09 11.15 5.64
N PHE A 45 8.90 11.41 5.11
CA PHE A 45 7.62 11.07 5.72
C PHE A 45 6.79 10.18 4.80
N GLY A 46 5.98 9.34 5.40
CA GLY A 46 4.97 8.49 4.76
C GLY A 46 3.69 8.45 5.60
N CYS A 47 2.60 8.01 5.00
CA CYS A 47 1.34 7.79 5.71
C CYS A 47 1.25 6.33 6.18
N MET A 48 0.90 6.12 7.44
CA MET A 48 0.77 4.79 8.03
C MET A 48 -0.39 4.78 9.01
N GLY A 49 -1.24 3.75 8.91
CA GLY A 49 -2.44 3.69 9.73
C GLY A 49 -3.44 2.61 9.32
N THR A 50 -4.53 2.55 10.09
CA THR A 50 -5.71 1.74 9.86
C THR A 50 -6.90 2.65 9.54
N CYS A 51 -7.66 2.26 8.52
CA CYS A 51 -8.87 2.97 8.09
C CYS A 51 -10.04 1.99 8.02
N THR A 52 -11.26 2.50 8.00
CA THR A 52 -12.47 1.66 7.97
C THR A 52 -12.80 1.21 6.55
N SER A 53 -13.28 -0.02 6.44
CA SER A 53 -13.86 -0.58 5.22
C SER A 53 -15.09 -1.39 5.59
N TYR A 54 -16.04 -1.50 4.67
CA TYR A 54 -17.23 -2.33 4.86
C TYR A 54 -17.73 -2.88 3.53
N THR A 55 -18.46 -3.99 3.63
CA THR A 55 -19.18 -4.62 2.52
C THR A 55 -20.61 -4.84 2.98
N ARG A 56 -21.58 -4.57 2.10
CA ARG A 56 -23.01 -4.73 2.39
C ARG A 56 -23.75 -5.28 1.17
N PRO A 57 -24.93 -5.90 1.34
CA PRO A 57 -25.80 -6.22 0.20
C PRO A 57 -26.10 -4.99 -0.64
N SER A 58 -26.07 -5.14 -1.96
CA SER A 58 -26.40 -4.04 -2.86
C SER A 58 -27.88 -3.68 -2.74
N SER A 59 -28.16 -2.38 -2.60
CA SER A 59 -29.53 -1.87 -2.54
C SER A 59 -30.23 -1.84 -3.91
N THR A 60 -29.45 -1.90 -5.00
CA THR A 60 -29.95 -1.76 -6.38
C THR A 60 -29.94 -3.07 -7.15
N ASN A 61 -29.00 -3.98 -6.86
CA ASN A 61 -28.86 -5.24 -7.60
C ASN A 61 -28.99 -6.44 -6.65
N SER A 62 -30.07 -7.21 -6.79
CA SER A 62 -30.27 -8.45 -6.03
C SER A 62 -29.24 -9.50 -6.45
N GLY A 63 -28.30 -9.82 -5.55
CA GLY A 63 -27.23 -10.79 -5.77
C GLY A 63 -25.82 -10.20 -5.83
N GLU A 64 -25.69 -8.88 -5.69
CA GLU A 64 -24.39 -8.19 -5.63
C GLU A 64 -24.12 -7.61 -4.23
N LEU A 65 -22.84 -7.29 -3.97
CA LEU A 65 -22.39 -6.64 -2.75
C LEU A 65 -21.81 -5.27 -3.09
N ASP A 66 -22.24 -4.23 -2.38
CA ASP A 66 -21.60 -2.92 -2.40
C ASP A 66 -20.39 -2.95 -1.44
N GLN A 67 -19.25 -2.47 -1.91
CA GLN A 67 -18.02 -2.39 -1.12
C GLN A 67 -17.52 -0.94 -1.01
N TYR A 68 -17.09 -0.54 0.18
CA TYR A 68 -16.42 0.73 0.41
C TYR A 68 -15.14 0.54 1.22
N CYS A 69 -14.03 1.07 0.71
CA CYS A 69 -12.71 0.94 1.33
C CYS A 69 -12.04 2.30 1.46
N GLN A 70 -11.51 2.58 2.66
CA GLN A 70 -10.62 3.70 2.90
C GLN A 70 -9.18 3.23 3.09
N CYS A 71 -8.25 4.03 2.59
CA CYS A 71 -6.82 3.82 2.68
C CYS A 71 -6.18 5.02 3.39
N CYS A 72 -5.17 4.76 4.24
CA CYS A 72 -4.39 5.84 4.86
C CYS A 72 -3.44 6.42 3.82
N GLN A 73 -3.83 7.55 3.23
CA GLN A 73 -3.14 8.17 2.11
C GLN A 73 -2.83 9.64 2.41
N ASP A 74 -2.02 10.24 1.55
CA ASP A 74 -1.74 11.67 1.64
C ASP A 74 -3.01 12.49 1.37
N ALA A 75 -3.22 13.49 2.21
CA ALA A 75 -4.26 14.50 2.01
C ALA A 75 -3.71 15.67 1.16
N GLU A 76 -2.45 16.01 1.44
CA GLU A 76 -1.67 17.05 0.79
C GLU A 76 -0.23 16.57 0.60
N LYS A 77 0.37 16.93 -0.55
CA LYS A 77 1.77 16.62 -0.88
C LYS A 77 2.58 17.91 -0.99
N ARG A 78 3.84 17.85 -0.60
CA ARG A 78 4.87 18.83 -0.98
C ARG A 78 5.91 18.20 -1.89
N PHE A 79 6.61 19.02 -2.64
CA PHE A 79 7.74 18.59 -3.47
C PHE A 79 9.08 18.95 -2.81
N ALA A 80 9.93 17.96 -2.62
CA ALA A 80 11.29 18.13 -2.11
C ALA A 80 12.30 17.91 -3.23
N ARG A 81 13.31 18.79 -3.33
CA ARG A 81 14.42 18.65 -4.29
C ARG A 81 15.61 17.96 -3.62
N VAL A 82 16.02 16.82 -4.14
CA VAL A 82 17.13 16.02 -3.61
C VAL A 82 18.25 15.93 -4.62
N ARG A 83 19.47 16.24 -4.16
CA ARG A 83 20.69 16.11 -4.95
C ARG A 83 21.22 14.68 -4.86
N ILE A 84 21.41 14.03 -6.01
CA ILE A 84 21.93 12.66 -6.14
C ILE A 84 23.22 12.72 -6.94
N LEU A 85 24.22 11.95 -6.50
CA LEU A 85 25.51 11.84 -7.17
C LEU A 85 25.46 10.68 -8.17
N CYS A 86 25.80 10.96 -9.41
CA CYS A 86 25.80 9.99 -10.50
C CYS A 86 27.20 9.95 -11.12
N PRO A 87 27.69 8.79 -11.57
CA PRO A 87 28.91 8.73 -12.37
C PRO A 87 28.71 9.54 -13.64
N ASP A 88 29.75 10.28 -14.04
CA ASP A 88 29.72 11.08 -15.27
C ASP A 88 30.34 10.30 -16.43
N THR A 89 29.54 10.02 -17.46
CA THR A 89 29.94 9.25 -18.63
C THR A 89 30.68 10.09 -19.68
N SER A 90 30.75 11.42 -19.50
CA SER A 90 31.41 12.33 -20.44
C SER A 90 32.92 12.46 -20.25
N GLY A 91 33.44 12.03 -19.09
CA GLY A 91 34.87 12.11 -18.75
C GLY A 91 35.35 13.48 -18.27
N GLU A 92 34.51 14.52 -18.27
CA GLU A 92 34.88 15.85 -17.74
C GLU A 92 35.04 15.87 -16.20
N ARG A 93 34.28 15.03 -15.49
CA ARG A 93 34.31 14.90 -14.02
C ARG A 93 34.15 13.43 -13.64
N MET A 94 34.48 13.08 -12.39
CA MET A 94 34.16 11.74 -11.86
C MET A 94 32.66 11.57 -11.60
N PHE A 95 31.98 12.65 -11.21
CA PHE A 95 30.57 12.61 -10.85
C PHE A 95 29.81 13.86 -11.29
N LYS A 96 28.54 13.66 -11.64
CA LYS A 96 27.55 14.71 -11.93
C LYS A 96 26.44 14.69 -10.89
N VAL A 97 26.02 15.89 -10.45
CA VAL A 97 24.92 16.05 -9.50
C VAL A 97 23.61 16.21 -10.25
N TYR A 98 22.66 15.31 -10.00
CA TYR A 98 21.30 15.40 -10.50
C TYR A 98 20.35 15.86 -9.39
N VAL A 99 19.37 16.69 -9.75
CA VAL A 99 18.32 17.14 -8.81
C VAL A 99 17.04 16.39 -9.15
N VAL A 100 16.60 15.53 -8.25
CA VAL A 100 15.35 14.79 -8.36
C VAL A 100 14.30 15.45 -7.48
N THR A 101 13.09 15.61 -8.02
CA THR A 101 11.94 16.14 -7.28
C THR A 101 11.11 14.97 -6.76
N LEU A 102 10.87 14.93 -5.45
CA LEU A 102 10.12 13.88 -4.77
C LEU A 102 8.86 14.45 -4.14
N ALA A 103 7.73 13.79 -4.34
CA ALA A 103 6.50 14.10 -3.61
C ALA A 103 6.57 13.47 -2.21
N VAL A 104 6.26 14.26 -1.18
CA VAL A 104 6.27 13.84 0.23
C VAL A 104 4.98 14.30 0.90
N PRO A 105 4.27 13.45 1.66
CA PRO A 105 3.05 13.85 2.35
C PRO A 105 3.31 14.97 3.38
N GLN A 106 2.47 15.99 3.35
CA GLN A 106 2.34 17.00 4.41
C GLN A 106 1.32 16.59 5.45
N GLU A 107 0.23 15.99 4.99
CA GLU A 107 -0.86 15.53 5.83
C GLU A 107 -1.33 14.16 5.36
N CYS A 108 -1.83 13.33 6.29
CA CYS A 108 -2.31 11.99 6.02
C CYS A 108 -3.75 11.85 6.55
N SER A 109 -4.62 11.21 5.79
CA SER A 109 -6.01 10.97 6.20
C SER A 109 -6.57 9.71 5.55
N CYS A 110 -7.65 9.16 6.11
CA CYS A 110 -8.38 8.06 5.49
C CYS A 110 -9.19 8.59 4.30
N ARG A 111 -8.81 8.20 3.09
CA ARG A 111 -9.49 8.58 1.84
C ARG A 111 -9.96 7.33 1.08
N PRO A 112 -11.00 7.44 0.23
CA PRO A 112 -11.40 6.34 -0.63
C PRO A 112 -10.18 5.82 -1.42
N CYS A 113 -9.97 4.50 -1.39
CA CYS A 113 -8.84 3.92 -2.12
C CYS A 113 -9.02 4.13 -3.62
N SER A 114 -8.06 4.77 -4.30
CA SER A 114 -8.05 4.89 -5.75
C SER A 114 -7.94 3.50 -6.39
N LEU A 115 -8.92 3.10 -7.21
CA LEU A 115 -8.84 1.89 -8.02
C LEU A 115 -7.98 2.17 -9.29
N LEU A 116 -6.87 1.43 -9.46
CA LEU A 116 -6.02 1.13 -10.65
C LEU A 116 -4.73 1.96 -10.95
N PRO A 117 -3.66 1.36 -11.59
CA PRO A 117 -3.66 0.27 -12.60
C PRO A 117 -2.93 -1.05 -12.24
N ASN A 118 -3.48 -2.18 -12.72
CA ASN A 118 -2.82 -3.44 -13.16
C ASN A 118 -1.68 -4.11 -12.37
N HIS A 119 -1.61 -3.97 -11.05
CA HIS A 119 -1.09 -5.05 -10.20
C HIS A 119 -2.20 -5.50 -9.26
N ILE A 120 -3.17 -6.19 -9.86
CA ILE A 120 -4.11 -7.00 -9.10
C ILE A 120 -3.23 -8.05 -8.39
N ILE A 121 -2.99 -7.87 -7.10
CA ILE A 121 -2.86 -9.02 -6.21
C ILE A 121 -4.28 -9.22 -5.69
N PRO A 122 -5.11 -10.04 -6.36
CA PRO A 122 -6.40 -10.36 -5.79
C PRO A 122 -6.11 -11.27 -4.60
N SER A 123 -6.42 -10.82 -3.40
CA SER A 123 -6.38 -11.64 -2.19
C SER A 123 -7.56 -12.62 -2.11
N GLU A 124 -7.96 -13.19 -3.25
CA GLU A 124 -9.04 -14.19 -3.28
C GLU A 124 -8.87 -15.14 -4.49
N PRO A 125 -8.59 -16.44 -4.26
CA PRO A 125 -8.38 -17.41 -5.33
C PRO A 125 -9.66 -17.82 -6.08
N ASP A 126 -10.85 -17.46 -5.60
CA ASP A 126 -12.11 -18.04 -6.10
C ASP A 126 -12.69 -17.37 -7.36
N PHE A 127 -12.43 -16.09 -7.58
CA PHE A 127 -12.92 -15.41 -8.79
C PHE A 127 -12.10 -15.75 -10.05
N LEU A 128 -10.80 -16.00 -9.89
CA LEU A 128 -9.92 -16.36 -11.00
C LEU A 128 -10.22 -17.75 -11.55
N GLN A 129 -10.69 -18.70 -10.72
CA GLN A 129 -11.06 -20.04 -11.21
C GLN A 129 -12.29 -19.99 -12.13
N LYS A 130 -13.30 -19.19 -11.80
CA LYS A 130 -14.55 -19.15 -12.57
C LYS A 130 -14.35 -18.50 -13.94
N LYS A 131 -13.57 -17.41 -14.01
CA LYS A 131 -13.26 -16.73 -15.27
C LYS A 131 -12.29 -17.53 -16.15
N LYS A 132 -11.28 -18.17 -15.53
CA LYS A 132 -10.31 -19.03 -16.24
C LYS A 132 -10.96 -20.31 -16.79
N ARG A 133 -11.90 -20.94 -16.06
CA ARG A 133 -12.70 -22.08 -16.59
C ARG A 133 -13.61 -21.69 -17.74
N SER A 134 -14.21 -20.50 -17.69
CA SER A 134 -15.10 -20.03 -18.75
C SER A 134 -14.31 -19.69 -20.03
N PHE A 135 -13.13 -19.08 -19.89
CA PHE A 135 -12.27 -18.73 -21.02
C PHE A 135 -11.51 -19.93 -21.62
N LEU A 136 -11.00 -20.87 -20.80
CA LEU A 136 -10.37 -22.10 -21.32
C LEU A 136 -11.36 -23.00 -22.08
N LYS A 137 -12.63 -23.06 -21.67
CA LYS A 137 -13.67 -23.80 -22.42
C LYS A 137 -13.98 -23.19 -23.78
N LEU A 138 -13.83 -21.88 -23.93
CA LEU A 138 -14.06 -21.18 -25.21
C LEU A 138 -12.88 -21.29 -26.16
N VAL A 139 -11.65 -21.43 -25.65
CA VAL A 139 -10.42 -21.34 -26.47
C VAL A 139 -9.73 -22.71 -26.65
N GLY A 140 -10.14 -23.77 -25.94
CA GLY A 140 -9.68 -25.14 -26.22
C GLY A 140 -8.18 -25.39 -26.00
N VAL A 141 -7.55 -24.71 -25.04
CA VAL A 141 -6.11 -24.82 -24.76
C VAL A 141 -5.87 -25.63 -23.48
N ASN A 142 -5.00 -26.64 -23.54
CA ASN A 142 -4.61 -27.47 -22.39
C ASN A 142 -3.41 -26.86 -21.62
N SER A 143 -3.41 -27.10 -20.30
CA SER A 143 -2.68 -26.37 -19.24
C SER A 143 -1.15 -26.59 -19.14
N ALA A 144 -0.47 -27.02 -20.20
CA ALA A 144 0.97 -27.24 -20.17
C ALA A 144 1.62 -26.35 -21.22
N ASP A 145 2.03 -25.14 -20.82
CA ASP A 145 3.15 -24.37 -21.37
C ASP A 145 2.98 -22.88 -21.03
N THR A 146 3.53 -22.44 -19.89
CA THR A 146 3.88 -21.02 -19.71
C THR A 146 5.04 -20.91 -18.73
N ASN A 147 6.25 -20.84 -19.29
CA ASN A 147 7.42 -20.35 -18.59
C ASN A 147 7.39 -18.82 -18.49
N SER A 148 8.05 -18.33 -17.45
CA SER A 148 8.55 -16.96 -17.21
C SER A 148 7.69 -16.00 -16.36
N ILE A 149 8.30 -15.59 -15.25
CA ILE A 149 8.67 -14.21 -14.84
C ILE A 149 8.47 -14.10 -13.31
N THR A 150 9.57 -14.23 -12.57
CA THR A 150 9.65 -13.92 -11.14
C THR A 150 9.99 -12.44 -10.95
N VAL A 151 9.06 -11.69 -10.36
CA VAL A 151 9.37 -10.40 -9.72
C VAL A 151 8.85 -10.49 -8.29
N GLY A 152 9.74 -10.81 -7.35
CA GLY A 152 9.48 -10.75 -5.93
C GLY A 152 10.17 -9.54 -5.30
N PRO A 153 9.59 -8.90 -4.27
CA PRO A 153 10.34 -8.02 -3.38
C PRO A 153 11.13 -8.86 -2.37
N THR A 154 12.46 -8.71 -2.35
CA THR A 154 13.32 -9.31 -1.32
C THR A 154 13.23 -8.51 -0.03
N THR A 155 12.49 -9.03 0.95
CA THR A 155 12.61 -8.61 2.36
C THR A 155 13.45 -9.65 3.10
N ASN A 156 14.74 -9.37 3.25
CA ASN A 156 15.54 -10.03 4.29
C ASN A 156 15.22 -9.35 5.62
N ALA A 157 14.41 -10.01 6.44
CA ALA A 157 14.32 -9.75 7.87
C ALA A 157 15.11 -10.84 8.58
N THR A 158 16.29 -10.50 9.09
CA THR A 158 17.02 -11.27 10.09
C THR A 158 16.57 -10.79 11.46
N TYR A 159 15.94 -11.69 12.22
CA TYR A 159 16.00 -11.72 13.68
C TYR A 159 17.07 -12.75 14.08
#